data_AF-A0A7C6P677-F1
#
_entry.id   AF-A0A7C6P677-F1
#
_cell.length_a   1.000
_cell.length_b   1.000
_cell.length_c   1.000
_cell.angle_alpha   90.00
_cell.angle_beta   90.00
_cell.angle_gamma   90.00
#
_symmetry.space_group_name_H-M   'P 1'
#
loop_
_entity.id
_entity.type
_entity.pdbx_description
1 polymer ?
#
loop_
_entity_poly.entity_id
_entity_poly.type
_entity_poly.pdbx_seq_one_letter_code
_entity_poly.pdbx_strand_id
1 'polypeptide(L)'
;IESNQKKCRFLNLVIESLNLKDVYVLNARVEDLGLEYREFFDFVVGRAVSQMRIFLELAVPFLKVGGKVLLMKGKNYQIEVEESLFALKTLNSEICDIIKYELPNNLGSRVIIEVLKKKKTSTLYPRTYNLIKGKPL
;
A
#
# COMPACT_ATOMS: atom_id res chain seq x y z
N ILE A 1 2.91 -2.16 9.59
CA ILE A 1 2.85 -0.76 10.08
C ILE A 1 1.42 -0.50 10.54
N GLU A 2 1.22 -0.01 11.76
CA GLU A 2 -0.09 0.34 12.31
C GLU A 2 0.08 1.53 13.26
N SER A 3 -0.70 2.59 13.08
CA SER A 3 -0.54 3.82 13.88
C SER A 3 -1.25 3.74 15.23
N ASN A 4 -2.22 2.83 15.39
CA ASN A 4 -2.95 2.66 16.64
C ASN A 4 -2.22 1.72 17.60
N GLN A 5 -1.79 2.25 18.75
CA GLN A 5 -1.05 1.49 19.77
C GLN A 5 -1.80 0.27 20.30
N LYS A 6 -3.13 0.35 20.48
CA LYS A 6 -3.92 -0.78 20.99
C LYS A 6 -3.95 -1.93 19.98
N LYS A 7 -4.10 -1.62 18.69
CA LYS A 7 -4.01 -2.61 17.62
C LYS A 7 -2.62 -3.23 17.51
N CYS A 8 -1.55 -2.43 17.65
CA CYS A 8 -0.19 -2.95 17.66
C CYS A 8 0.05 -3.95 18.78
N ARG A 9 -0.40 -3.63 20.01
CA ARG A 9 -0.31 -4.56 21.15
C ARG A 9 -1.04 -5.87 20.87
N PHE A 10 -2.24 -5.80 20.31
CA PHE A 10 -2.98 -6.99 19.90
C PHE A 10 -2.22 -7.82 18.85
N LEU A 11 -1.68 -7.19 17.81
CA LEU A 11 -0.91 -7.90 16.79
C LEU A 11 0.34 -8.58 17.36
N ASN A 12 1.04 -7.94 18.31
CA ASN A 12 2.18 -8.55 19.00
C ASN A 12 1.75 -9.77 19.84
N LEU A 13 0.61 -9.69 20.54
CA LEU A 13 0.06 -10.86 21.24
C LEU A 13 -0.26 -12.02 20.29
N VAL A 14 -0.76 -11.73 19.09
CA VAL A 14 -1.03 -12.75 18.06
C VAL A 14 0.28 -13.38 17.55
N ILE A 15 1.31 -12.56 17.31
CA ILE A 15 2.64 -13.04 16.91
C ILE A 15 3.21 -14.01 17.96
N GLU A 16 3.15 -13.62 19.24
CA GLU A 16 3.61 -14.45 20.36
C GLU A 16 2.79 -15.74 20.48
N SER A 17 1.46 -15.64 20.48
CA SER A 17 0.56 -16.78 20.67
C SER A 17 0.67 -17.83 19.55
N LEU A 18 0.93 -17.39 18.31
CA LEU A 18 1.12 -18.27 17.16
C LEU A 18 2.59 -18.62 16.90
N ASN A 19 3.52 -18.14 17.75
CA ASN A 19 4.97 -18.33 17.62
C ASN A 19 5.52 -17.95 16.23
N LEU A 20 4.99 -16.87 15.64
CA LEU A 20 5.42 -16.41 14.32
C LEU A 20 6.85 -15.87 14.39
N LYS A 21 7.65 -16.20 13.37
CA LYS A 21 9.03 -15.72 13.22
C LYS A 21 9.11 -14.70 12.12
N ASP A 22 10.05 -13.76 12.25
CA ASP A 22 10.34 -12.71 11.26
C ASP A 22 9.12 -11.81 10.94
N VAL A 23 8.23 -11.64 11.91
CA VAL A 23 7.09 -10.71 11.84
C VAL A 23 7.30 -9.57 12.82
N TYR A 24 7.26 -8.34 12.33
CA TYR A 24 7.48 -7.14 13.12
C TYR A 24 6.30 -6.18 12.99
N VAL A 25 5.83 -5.66 14.13
CA VAL A 25 4.78 -4.64 14.17
C VAL A 25 5.40 -3.30 14.50
N LEU A 26 5.48 -2.44 13.50
CA LEU A 26 5.92 -1.05 13.68
C LEU A 26 4.73 -0.17 14.06
N ASN A 27 4.76 0.40 15.26
CA ASN A 27 3.82 1.44 15.66
C ASN A 27 4.30 2.80 15.14
N ALA A 28 3.84 3.16 13.95
CA ALA A 28 4.23 4.39 13.28
C ALA A 28 3.19 4.78 12.23
N ARG A 29 3.26 6.01 11.73
CA ARG A 29 2.59 6.38 10.48
C ARG A 29 3.49 6.08 9.30
N VAL A 30 2.89 5.85 8.15
CA VAL A 30 3.62 5.44 6.95
C VAL A 30 4.52 6.58 6.45
N GLU A 31 4.05 7.82 6.49
CA GLU A 31 4.83 8.98 6.07
C GLU A 31 6.10 9.20 6.91
N ASP A 32 6.09 8.83 8.20
CA ASP A 32 7.24 8.99 9.10
C ASP A 32 8.34 7.96 8.80
N LEU A 33 7.97 6.81 8.22
CA LEU A 33 8.87 5.71 7.89
C LEU A 33 9.47 5.81 6.47
N GLY A 34 8.97 6.74 5.65
CA GLY A 34 9.30 6.83 4.22
C GLY A 34 10.76 7.21 3.93
N LEU A 35 11.49 7.73 4.92
CA LEU A 35 12.92 8.01 4.83
C LEU A 35 13.77 6.80 5.26
N GLU A 36 13.41 6.16 6.37
CA GLU A 36 14.16 5.03 6.94
C GLU A 36 14.08 3.78 6.05
N TYR A 37 12.90 3.48 5.53
CA TYR A 37 12.65 2.31 4.70
C TYR A 37 12.44 2.66 3.22
N ARG A 38 13.09 3.73 2.77
CA ARG A 38 13.02 4.14 1.36
C ARG A 38 13.65 3.06 0.48
N GLU A 39 12.93 2.65 -0.55
CA GLU A 39 13.37 1.66 -1.54
C GLU A 39 13.88 0.34 -0.94
N PHE A 40 13.27 -0.12 0.15
CA PHE A 40 13.74 -1.25 0.94
C PHE A 40 13.00 -2.56 0.67
N PHE A 41 11.71 -2.51 0.34
CA PHE A 41 10.86 -3.70 0.27
C PHE A 41 10.66 -4.19 -1.17
N ASP A 42 10.55 -5.51 -1.33
CA ASP A 42 10.17 -6.13 -2.61
C ASP A 42 8.65 -6.02 -2.85
N PHE A 43 7.86 -6.08 -1.77
CA PHE A 43 6.40 -5.98 -1.82
C PHE A 43 5.85 -5.04 -0.75
N VAL A 44 4.81 -4.29 -1.12
CA VAL A 44 3.97 -3.54 -0.17
C VAL A 44 2.52 -3.92 -0.44
N VAL A 45 1.82 -4.38 0.59
CA VAL A 45 0.45 -4.89 0.46
C VAL A 45 -0.51 -3.97 1.20
N GLY A 46 -1.63 -3.62 0.56
CA GLY A 46 -2.67 -2.77 1.12
C GLY A 46 -4.06 -3.37 0.98
N ARG A 47 -4.81 -3.43 2.09
CA ARG A 47 -6.23 -3.79 2.11
C ARG A 47 -7.03 -2.74 2.86
N ALA A 48 -8.03 -2.15 2.20
CA ALA A 48 -8.99 -1.22 2.80
C ALA A 48 -8.36 -0.03 3.57
N VAL A 49 -7.25 0.51 3.07
CA VAL A 49 -6.53 1.62 3.72
C VAL A 49 -7.04 3.00 3.24
N SER A 50 -7.12 3.22 1.93
CA SER A 50 -7.53 4.49 1.32
C SER A 50 -7.87 4.31 -0.17
N GLN A 51 -8.22 5.42 -0.85
CA GLN A 51 -8.22 5.49 -2.32
C GLN A 51 -6.84 5.09 -2.87
N MET A 52 -6.82 4.45 -4.05
CA MET A 52 -5.62 3.92 -4.69
C MET A 52 -4.53 4.99 -4.84
N ARG A 53 -4.85 6.16 -5.38
CA ARG A 53 -3.90 7.29 -5.54
C ARG A 53 -3.20 7.72 -4.24
N ILE A 54 -3.95 7.78 -3.13
CA ILE A 54 -3.42 8.11 -1.80
C ILE A 54 -2.49 6.99 -1.33
N PHE A 55 -2.91 5.74 -1.50
CA PHE A 55 -2.12 4.59 -1.07
C PHE A 55 -0.82 4.47 -1.87
N LEU A 56 -0.87 4.69 -3.18
CA LEU A 56 0.31 4.62 -4.04
C LEU A 56 1.39 5.61 -3.60
N GLU A 57 1.01 6.85 -3.27
CA GLU A 57 1.98 7.84 -2.80
C GLU A 57 2.65 7.42 -1.48
N LEU A 58 1.89 6.80 -0.58
CA LEU A 58 2.41 6.25 0.66
C LEU A 58 3.28 5.01 0.44
N ALA A 59 2.91 4.12 -0.49
CA ALA A 59 3.50 2.79 -0.63
C ALA A 59 4.69 2.72 -1.59
N VAL A 60 4.62 3.37 -2.76
CA VAL A 60 5.66 3.26 -3.80
C VAL A 60 7.05 3.72 -3.33
N PRO A 61 7.22 4.75 -2.48
CA PRO A 61 8.53 5.13 -1.96
C PRO A 61 9.24 4.02 -1.18
N PHE A 62 8.50 3.09 -0.56
CA PHE A 62 9.05 1.96 0.19
C PHE A 62 9.59 0.84 -0.70
N LEU A 63 9.19 0.79 -1.97
CA LEU A 63 9.56 -0.29 -2.88
C LEU A 63 10.92 -0.08 -3.51
N LYS A 64 11.72 -1.14 -3.62
CA LYS A 64 12.85 -1.19 -4.57
C LYS A 64 12.35 -0.95 -5.99
N VAL A 65 13.24 -0.50 -6.88
CA VAL A 65 12.95 -0.57 -8.32
C VAL A 65 12.75 -2.03 -8.72
N GLY A 66 11.64 -2.35 -9.39
CA GLY A 66 11.21 -3.71 -9.68
C GLY A 66 10.28 -4.33 -8.61
N GLY A 67 10.14 -3.69 -7.45
CA GLY A 67 9.20 -4.10 -6.41
C GLY A 67 7.75 -3.79 -6.79
N LYS A 68 6.81 -4.44 -6.09
CA LYS A 68 5.38 -4.37 -6.41
C LYS A 68 4.50 -3.92 -5.24
N VAL A 69 3.51 -3.10 -5.55
CA VAL A 69 2.36 -2.88 -4.66
C VAL A 69 1.27 -3.90 -5.02
N LEU A 70 0.70 -4.57 -4.01
CA LEU A 70 -0.48 -5.42 -4.16
C LEU A 70 -1.67 -4.76 -3.44
N LEU A 71 -2.66 -4.30 -4.22
CA LEU A 71 -3.83 -3.57 -3.73
C LEU A 71 -5.09 -4.43 -3.79
N MET A 72 -5.62 -4.79 -2.64
CA MET A 72 -6.88 -5.53 -2.55
C MET A 72 -8.07 -4.55 -2.59
N LYS A 73 -8.86 -4.62 -3.67
CA LYS A 73 -9.99 -3.71 -3.96
C LYS A 73 -11.30 -4.45 -4.20
N GLY A 74 -12.40 -3.69 -4.10
CA GLY A 74 -13.76 -4.15 -4.32
C GLY A 74 -14.26 -3.86 -5.74
N LYS A 75 -15.59 -3.83 -5.90
CA LYS A 75 -16.28 -3.66 -7.19
C LYS A 75 -16.00 -2.32 -7.90
N ASN A 76 -15.59 -1.28 -7.18
CA ASN A 76 -15.37 0.07 -7.72
C ASN A 76 -13.91 0.31 -8.15
N TYR A 77 -13.13 -0.75 -8.36
CA TYR A 77 -11.69 -0.61 -8.58
C TYR A 77 -11.35 0.14 -9.87
N GLN A 78 -12.19 0.08 -10.90
CA GLN A 78 -11.96 0.74 -12.19
C GLN A 78 -11.90 2.27 -12.02
N ILE A 79 -12.84 2.83 -11.26
CA ILE A 79 -12.87 4.26 -10.96
C ILE A 79 -11.59 4.64 -10.19
N GLU A 80 -11.20 3.85 -9.20
CA GLU A 80 -9.97 4.10 -8.45
C GLU A 80 -8.71 4.02 -9.33
N VAL A 81 -8.69 3.15 -10.34
CA VAL A 81 -7.59 3.04 -11.31
C VAL A 81 -7.52 4.30 -12.17
N GLU A 82 -8.65 4.75 -12.72
CA GLU A 82 -8.75 5.96 -13.54
C GLU A 82 -8.29 7.20 -12.76
N GLU A 83 -8.75 7.35 -11.52
CA GLU A 83 -8.34 8.44 -10.63
C GLU A 83 -6.86 8.39 -10.25
N SER A 84 -6.18 7.25 -10.45
CA SER A 84 -4.78 7.03 -10.05
C SER A 84 -3.78 7.13 -11.19
N LEU A 85 -4.22 7.39 -12.42
CA LEU A 85 -3.31 7.47 -13.58
C LEU A 85 -2.22 8.53 -13.40
N PHE A 86 -2.56 9.69 -12.83
CA PHE A 86 -1.58 10.74 -12.54
C PHE A 86 -0.59 10.31 -11.45
N ALA A 87 -1.08 9.67 -10.38
CA ALA A 87 -0.25 9.12 -9.31
C ALA A 87 0.75 8.07 -9.85
N LEU A 88 0.27 7.12 -10.65
CA LEU A 88 1.10 6.08 -11.30
C LEU A 88 2.24 6.70 -12.11
N LYS A 89 1.91 7.65 -12.99
CA LYS A 89 2.91 8.37 -13.80
C LYS A 89 3.92 9.12 -12.93
N THR A 90 3.43 9.87 -11.95
CA THR A 90 4.27 10.71 -11.05
C THR A 90 5.22 9.87 -10.20
N LEU A 91 4.77 8.69 -9.78
CA LEU A 91 5.52 7.78 -8.92
C LEU A 91 6.35 6.75 -9.72
N ASN A 92 6.48 6.94 -11.04
CA ASN A 92 7.19 6.03 -11.95
C ASN A 92 6.74 4.58 -11.81
N SER A 93 5.43 4.36 -11.77
CA SER A 93 4.82 3.06 -11.54
C SER A 93 3.73 2.76 -12.57
N GLU A 94 3.46 1.48 -12.82
CA GLU A 94 2.47 1.03 -13.78
C GLU A 94 1.67 -0.14 -13.23
N ILE A 95 0.39 -0.24 -13.58
CA ILE A 95 -0.40 -1.45 -13.30
C ILE A 95 0.07 -2.54 -14.27
N CYS A 96 0.54 -3.66 -13.74
CA CYS A 96 1.00 -4.79 -14.56
C CYS A 96 0.01 -5.96 -14.58
N ASP A 97 -0.86 -6.08 -13.58
CA ASP A 97 -1.92 -7.10 -13.57
C ASP A 97 -3.14 -6.67 -12.74
N ILE A 98 -4.32 -7.23 -13.06
CA ILE A 98 -5.56 -7.09 -12.30
C ILE A 98 -6.20 -8.47 -12.16
N ILE A 99 -5.96 -9.09 -11.01
CA ILE A 99 -6.41 -10.44 -10.70
C ILE A 99 -7.81 -10.35 -10.10
N LYS A 100 -8.83 -10.82 -10.84
CA LYS A 100 -10.22 -10.88 -10.38
C LYS A 100 -10.53 -12.21 -9.72
N TYR A 101 -11.26 -12.19 -8.61
CA TYR A 101 -11.69 -13.40 -7.93
C TYR A 101 -13.02 -13.20 -7.20
N GLU A 102 -13.72 -14.30 -6.95
CA GLU A 102 -14.96 -14.32 -6.18
C GLU A 102 -14.68 -14.77 -4.75
N LEU A 103 -15.30 -14.10 -3.78
CA LEU A 103 -15.25 -14.57 -2.39
C LEU A 103 -16.16 -15.79 -2.20
N PRO A 104 -15.77 -16.75 -1.35
CA PRO A 104 -16.63 -17.87 -0.98
C PRO A 104 -18.00 -17.40 -0.48
N ASN A 105 -19.01 -18.27 -0.56
CA ASN A 105 -20.36 -18.02 -0.06
C ASN A 105 -21.06 -16.82 -0.69
N ASN A 106 -20.75 -16.49 -1.96
CA ASN A 106 -21.31 -15.35 -2.69
C ASN A 106 -21.13 -13.99 -1.98
N LEU A 107 -20.05 -13.83 -1.23
CA LEU A 107 -19.72 -12.56 -0.54
C LEU A 107 -19.16 -11.47 -1.48
N GLY A 108 -19.22 -11.75 -2.78
CA GLY A 108 -19.03 -10.83 -3.90
C GLY A 108 -17.61 -10.79 -4.45
N SER A 109 -17.50 -10.17 -5.62
CA SER A 109 -16.26 -10.05 -6.38
C SER A 109 -15.23 -9.13 -5.71
N ARG A 110 -13.97 -9.49 -5.86
CA ARG A 110 -12.80 -8.72 -5.41
C ARG A 110 -11.73 -8.72 -6.50
N VAL A 111 -10.81 -7.77 -6.40
CA VAL A 111 -9.63 -7.72 -7.26
C VAL A 111 -8.36 -7.49 -6.45
N ILE A 112 -7.25 -8.01 -6.96
CA ILE A 112 -5.90 -7.61 -6.57
C ILE A 112 -5.31 -6.87 -7.76
N ILE A 113 -4.99 -5.59 -7.56
CA ILE A 113 -4.27 -4.79 -8.56
C ILE A 113 -2.78 -4.86 -8.22
N GLU A 114 -1.99 -5.32 -9.18
CA GLU A 114 -0.53 -5.31 -9.10
C GLU A 114 0.02 -4.05 -9.75
N VAL A 115 0.81 -3.28 -8.99
CA VAL A 115 1.50 -2.09 -9.49
C VAL A 115 2.99 -2.26 -9.37
N LEU A 116 3.71 -2.20 -10.48
CA LEU A 116 5.16 -2.32 -10.57
C LEU A 116 5.83 -0.95 -10.47
N LYS A 117 6.81 -0.82 -9.58
CA LYS A 117 7.70 0.35 -9.56
C LYS A 117 8.78 0.22 -10.62
N LYS A 118 8.77 1.10 -11.62
CA LYS A 118 9.66 1.03 -12.79
C LYS A 118 10.97 1.76 -12.60
N LYS A 119 10.97 2.87 -11.86
CA LYS A 119 12.15 3.72 -11.63
C LYS A 119 12.13 4.27 -10.22
N LYS A 120 13.24 4.91 -9.83
CA LYS A 120 13.33 5.62 -8.56
C LYS A 120 12.20 6.64 -8.43
N THR A 121 11.64 6.71 -7.23
CA THR A 121 10.64 7.74 -6.89
C THR A 121 11.37 9.03 -6.52
N SER A 122 10.84 10.19 -6.93
CA SER A 122 11.37 11.48 -6.49
C SER A 122 11.40 11.57 -4.96
N THR A 123 12.42 12.20 -4.40
CA THR A 123 12.57 12.43 -2.95
C THR A 123 11.48 13.34 -2.38
N LEU A 124 10.72 14.04 -3.24
CA LEU A 124 9.52 14.80 -2.87
C LEU A 124 8.42 13.92 -2.27
N TYR A 125 8.41 12.61 -2.58
CA TYR A 125 7.37 11.68 -2.15
C TYR A 125 7.90 10.65 -1.13
N PRO A 126 7.08 10.27 -0.13
CA PRO A 126 5.70 10.70 0.09
C PRO A 126 5.63 12.14 0.62
N ARG A 127 4.58 12.88 0.26
CA ARG A 127 4.28 14.16 0.94
C ARG A 127 3.73 13.88 2.34
N THR A 128 3.58 14.92 3.16
CA THR A 128 2.90 14.79 4.45
C THR A 128 1.47 14.32 4.25
N TYR A 129 0.95 13.47 5.14
CA TYR A 129 -0.37 12.86 4.98
C TYR A 129 -1.50 13.89 4.81
N ASN A 130 -1.41 15.05 5.46
CA ASN A 130 -2.37 16.14 5.29
C ASN A 130 -2.41 16.66 3.85
N LEU A 131 -1.25 16.78 3.18
CA LEU A 131 -1.19 17.19 1.78
C LEU A 131 -1.69 16.10 0.85
N ILE A 132 -1.37 14.83 1.11
CA ILE A 132 -1.86 13.70 0.33
C ILE A 132 -3.38 13.64 0.40
N LYS A 133 -3.96 13.80 1.59
CA LYS A 133 -5.41 13.76 1.80
C LYS A 133 -6.11 14.98 1.20
N GLY A 134 -5.54 16.18 1.36
CA GLY A 134 -6.16 17.43 0.89
C GLY A 134 -6.03 17.63 -0.63
N LYS A 135 -4.94 17.17 -1.22
CA LYS A 135 -4.69 17.22 -2.68
C LYS A 135 -4.02 15.92 -3.15
N PRO A 136 -4.81 14.84 -3.31
CA PRO A 136 -4.31 13.59 -3.86
C PRO A 136 -3.73 13.80 -5.25
N LEU A 137 -2.74 12.99 -5.61
CA LEU A 137 -2.23 12.90 -6.98
C LEU A 137 -3.34 12.37 -7.91
#